data_AF-A0A969KF75-F1
#
_entry.id   AF-A0A969KF75-F1
#
_cell.length_a   1.000
_cell.length_b   1.000
_cell.length_c   1.000
_cell.angle_alpha   90.00
_cell.angle_beta   90.00
_cell.angle_gamma   90.00
#
_symmetry.space_group_name_H-M   'P 1'
#
loop_
_entity.id
_entity.type
_entity.pdbx_description
1 polymer ?
#
loop_
_entity_poly.entity_id
_entity_poly.type
_entity_poly.pdbx_seq_one_letter_code
_entity_poly.pdbx_strand_id
1 'polypeptide(L)' 'MTIFDICQEAVSTRFISAQLAHQLNHVLWTRNLNAVEMATLNFVYRGIESGYITVSHQPLRYSRKVLQAVD' A
#
# COMPACT_ATOMS: atom_id res chain seq x y z
N MET A 1 7.77 -10.01 -5.24
CA MET A 1 7.43 -8.69 -4.68
C MET A 1 7.63 -8.75 -3.18
N THR A 2 8.54 -7.95 -2.66
CA THR A 2 8.83 -7.84 -1.22
C THR A 2 7.82 -6.88 -0.56
N ILE A 3 7.78 -6.88 0.78
CA ILE A 3 6.97 -5.90 1.55
C ILE A 3 7.36 -4.47 1.20
N PHE A 4 8.67 -4.23 1.02
CA PHE A 4 9.20 -2.93 0.61
C PHE A 4 8.72 -2.51 -0.77
N ASP A 5 8.68 -3.42 -1.75
CA ASP A 5 8.19 -3.10 -3.10
C ASP A 5 6.72 -2.66 -3.07
N ILE A 6 5.88 -3.37 -2.29
CA ILE A 6 4.45 -3.03 -2.13
C ILE A 6 4.31 -1.67 -1.45
N CYS A 7 5.06 -1.44 -0.36
CA CYS A 7 4.99 -0.18 0.38
C CYS A 7 5.47 1.00 -0.47
N GLN A 8 6.56 0.81 -1.21
CA GLN A 8 7.10 1.82 -2.11
C GLN A 8 6.12 2.14 -3.24
N GLU A 9 5.50 1.13 -3.85
CA GLU A 9 4.46 1.33 -4.87
C GLU A 9 3.25 2.08 -4.28
N ALA A 10 2.81 1.71 -3.08
CA ALA A 10 1.68 2.36 -2.42
C ALA A 10 1.91 3.84 -2.13
N VAL A 11 3.12 4.19 -1.67
CA VAL A 11 3.51 5.58 -1.41
C VAL A 11 3.69 6.37 -2.72
N SER A 12 4.29 5.75 -3.74
CA SER A 12 4.59 6.40 -5.01
C SER A 12 3.34 6.65 -5.85
N THR A 13 2.41 5.70 -5.84
CA THR A 13 1.15 5.78 -6.59
C THR A 13 0.00 6.38 -5.78
N ARG A 14 0.20 6.57 -4.46
CA ARG A 14 -0.85 6.92 -3.50
C ARG A 14 -2.04 5.97 -3.54
N PHE A 15 -1.79 4.72 -3.90
CA PHE A 15 -2.81 3.72 -4.14
C PHE A 15 -2.36 2.35 -3.66
N ILE A 16 -3.26 1.60 -3.05
CA ILE A 16 -3.03 0.18 -2.77
C ILE A 16 -4.33 -0.60 -3.01
N SER A 17 -4.22 -1.83 -3.52
CA SER A 17 -5.40 -2.68 -3.63
C SER A 17 -5.82 -3.19 -2.25
N ALA A 18 -7.12 -3.41 -2.05
CA ALA A 18 -7.66 -3.94 -0.80
C ALA A 18 -7.04 -5.31 -0.46
N GLN A 19 -6.74 -6.14 -1.47
CA GLN A 19 -6.06 -7.42 -1.29
C GLN A 19 -4.64 -7.25 -0.74
N LEU A 20 -3.87 -6.30 -1.29
CA LEU A 20 -2.51 -6.01 -0.82
C LEU A 20 -2.54 -5.38 0.58
N ALA A 21 -3.47 -4.47 0.85
CA ALA A 21 -3.65 -3.89 2.19
C ALA A 21 -3.95 -4.98 3.23
N HIS A 22 -4.81 -5.94 2.91
CA HIS A 22 -5.08 -7.09 3.77
C HIS A 22 -3.84 -7.97 4.00
N GLN A 23 -3.05 -8.21 2.95
CA GLN A 23 -1.80 -8.97 3.05
C GLN A 23 -0.77 -8.25 3.93
N LEU A 24 -0.62 -6.92 3.78
CA LEU A 24 0.28 -6.12 4.62
C LEU A 24 -0.15 -6.14 6.08
N ASN A 25 -1.45 -6.02 6.36
CA ASN A 25 -1.98 -6.13 7.72
C ASN A 25 -1.69 -7.53 8.30
N HIS A 26 -1.94 -8.60 7.55
CA HIS A 26 -1.61 -9.95 8.00
C HIS A 26 -0.12 -10.12 8.30
N VAL A 27 0.75 -9.59 7.45
CA VAL A 27 2.21 -9.61 7.65
C VAL A 27 2.62 -8.89 8.94
N LEU A 28 1.99 -7.75 9.24
CA LEU A 28 2.24 -6.99 10.47
C LEU A 28 1.99 -7.82 11.75
N TRP A 29 0.97 -8.69 11.72
CA TRP A 29 0.57 -9.51 12.87
C TRP A 29 1.23 -10.89 12.94
N THR A 30 1.75 -11.40 11.82
CA THR A 30 2.22 -12.80 11.74
C THR A 30 3.71 -12.96 11.54
N ARG A 31 4.42 -11.93 11.08
CA ARG A 31 5.87 -11.99 10.87
C ARG A 31 6.62 -11.25 11.94
N ASN A 32 7.78 -11.80 12.30
CA ASN A 32 8.75 -11.11 13.15
C ASN A 32 9.52 -10.12 12.27
N LEU A 33 9.01 -8.88 12.22
CA LEU A 33 9.54 -7.81 11.38
C LEU A 33 10.67 -7.08 12.10
N ASN A 34 11.69 -6.67 11.37
CA ASN A 34 12.71 -5.79 11.94
C ASN A 34 12.16 -4.35 12.12
N ALA A 35 12.89 -3.52 12.87
CA ALA A 35 12.46 -2.15 13.17
C ALA A 35 12.20 -1.29 11.92
N VAL A 36 12.97 -1.49 10.84
CA VAL A 36 12.81 -0.75 9.59
C VAL A 36 11.55 -1.19 8.85
N GLU A 37 11.33 -2.51 8.72
CA GLU A 37 10.12 -3.06 8.11
C GLU A 37 8.86 -2.63 8.84
N MET A 38 8.90 -2.63 10.18
CA MET A 38 7.79 -2.19 11.01
C MET A 38 7.51 -0.69 10.85
N ALA A 39 8.55 0.14 10.80
CA ALA A 39 8.41 1.58 10.55
C ALA A 39 7.81 1.85 9.15
N THR A 40 8.26 1.11 8.13
CA THR A 40 7.75 1.25 6.76
C THR A 40 6.28 0.86 6.65
N LEU A 41 5.88 -0.27 7.25
CA LEU A 41 4.48 -0.69 7.27
C LEU A 41 3.59 0.30 8.03
N ASN A 42 4.06 0.80 9.18
CA ASN A 42 3.33 1.78 9.96
C ASN A 42 3.16 3.11 9.20
N PHE A 43 4.17 3.54 8.43
CA PHE A 43 4.06 4.71 7.57
C PHE A 43 2.96 4.54 6.51
N VAL A 44 2.92 3.39 5.83
CA VAL A 44 1.88 3.09 4.84
C VAL A 44 0.49 3.03 5.49
N TYR A 45 0.39 2.37 6.65
CA TYR A 45 -0.86 2.28 7.40
C TYR A 45 -1.41 3.66 7.76
N ARG A 46 -0.56 4.55 8.30
CA ARG A 46 -0.93 5.94 8.59
C ARG A 46 -1.33 6.70 7.33
N GLY A 47 -0.64 6.45 6.21
CA GLY A 47 -1.02 7.03 4.92
C GLY A 47 -2.41 6.60 4.46
N ILE A 48 -2.80 5.36 4.75
CA ILE A 48 -4.16 4.87 4.49
C ILE A 48 -5.17 5.56 5.41
N GLU A 49 -4.91 5.58 6.72
CA GLU A 49 -5.82 6.21 7.71
C GLU A 49 -6.01 7.71 7.44
N SER A 50 -4.97 8.41 7.01
CA SER A 50 -5.05 9.83 6.68
C SER A 50 -5.68 10.12 5.32
N GLY A 51 -6.03 9.09 4.55
CA GLY A 51 -6.51 9.23 3.16
C GLY A 51 -5.45 9.65 2.15
N TYR A 52 -4.16 9.66 2.53
CA TYR A 52 -3.04 9.95 1.62
C TYR A 52 -2.82 8.81 0.62
N ILE A 53 -3.10 7.57 1.03
CA ILE A 53 -3.07 6.37 0.19
C ILE A 53 -4.49 5.85 0.07
N THR A 54 -5.01 5.80 -1.15
CA THR A 54 -6.36 5.28 -1.42
C THR A 54 -6.34 3.76 -1.46
N VAL A 55 -7.23 3.12 -0.71
CA VAL A 55 -7.47 1.68 -0.80
C VAL A 55 -8.64 1.42 -1.75
N SER A 56 -8.43 0.60 -2.78
CA SER A 56 -9.52 0.23 -3.71
C SER A 56 -9.67 -1.27 -3.86
N HIS A 57 -10.92 -1.72 -3.97
CA HIS A 57 -11.26 -3.11 -4.28
C HIS A 57 -10.99 -3.48 -5.75
N GLN A 58 -10.66 -2.50 -6.60
CA GLN A 58 -10.33 -2.75 -8.00
C GLN A 58 -8.83 -3.05 -8.17
N PRO A 59 -8.46 -4.06 -8.97
CA PRO A 59 -7.06 -4.34 -9.26
C PRO A 59 -6.39 -3.17 -9.99
N LEU A 60 -5.13 -2.87 -9.60
CA LEU A 60 -4.25 -1.79 -10.12
C LEU A 60 -4.21 -1.65 -11.65
N ARG A 61 -4.58 -2.69 -12.40
CA ARG A 61 -4.66 -2.68 -13.88
C ARG A 61 -5.60 -1.60 -14.45
N TYR A 62 -6.54 -1.09 -13.66
CA TYR A 62 -7.44 -0.01 -14.11
C TYR A 62 -7.00 1.40 -13.71
N SER A 63 -6.21 1.57 -12.64
CA SER A 63 -5.86 2.91 -12.15
C SER A 63 -4.83 3.64 -13.01
N ARG A 64 -4.01 2.93 -13.82
CA ARG A 64 -3.10 3.60 -14.76
C ARG A 64 -3.85 4.39 -15.84
N LYS A 65 -5.08 3.99 -16.20
CA LYS A 65 -5.92 4.76 -17.12
C LYS A 65 -6.69 5.91 -16.45
N VAL A 66 -6.92 5.84 -15.14
CA VAL A 66 -7.61 6.91 -14.41
C VAL A 66 -6.66 8.04 -14.04
N LEU A 67 -5.39 7.73 -13.73
CA LEU A 67 -4.37 8.75 -13.48
C LEU A 67 -3.88 9.49 -14.74
N GLN A 68 -4.09 8.93 -15.94
CA GLN A 68 -3.80 9.61 -17.22
C GLN A 68 -4.99 10.41 -17.78
N ALA A 69 -6.16 10.37 -17.14
CA ALA A 69 -7.35 11.10 -17.57
C ALA A 69 -7.56 12.41 -16.79
N VAL A 70 -6.56 12.83 -16.00
CA VAL A 70 -6.57 14.07 -15.20
C VAL A 70 -5.47 15.06 -15.65
N ASP A 71 -4.94 14.88 -16.86
CA ASP A 71 -4.16 15.91 -17.56
C ASP A 71 -4.99 16.52 -18.71
#